data_AF-A0A7C7DVR2-F1
#
_entry.id   AF-A0A7C7DVR2-F1
#
_cell.length_a   1.000
_cell.length_b   1.000
_cell.length_c   1.000
_cell.angle_alpha   90.00
_cell.angle_beta   90.00
_cell.angle_gamma   90.00
#
_symmetry.space_group_name_H-M   'P 1'
#
loop_
_entity.id
_entity.type
_entity.pdbx_description
1 polymer ?
#
loop_
_entity_poly.entity_id
_entity_poly.type
_entity_poly.pdbx_seq_one_letter_code
_entity_poly.pdbx_strand_id
1 'polypeptide(L)'
;MGQLVGQPLVSLVGVLVAGSSLGFLGHNWPPARIFMGDVGSAFLGFTLATLAVLSGLADARLPFAGVLALWPFVFDTAFTLLRRWRRGENIFAAHRSHLYQRLVIAGWRHRDVTLLYLWLALLAVALLPLGAFHPDATMRPCQTP
;
A
#
# COMPACT_ATOMS: atom_id res chain seq x y z
N MET A 1 -7.83 -2.45 -10.13
CA MET A 1 -8.54 -1.15 -10.19
C MET A 1 -8.86 -0.73 -11.61
N GLY A 2 -7.88 -0.63 -12.54
CA GLY A 2 -8.17 -0.18 -13.91
C GLY A 2 -9.21 -0.99 -14.72
N GLN A 3 -9.32 -2.31 -14.51
CA GLN A 3 -10.31 -3.14 -15.22
C GLN A 3 -11.75 -2.83 -14.80
N LEU A 4 -11.94 -2.35 -13.57
CA LEU A 4 -13.26 -1.97 -13.06
C LEU A 4 -13.76 -0.65 -13.66
N VAL A 5 -12.87 0.13 -14.28
CA VAL A 5 -13.16 1.49 -14.73
C VAL A 5 -12.83 1.73 -16.20
N GLY A 6 -12.62 0.66 -16.97
CA GLY A 6 -12.34 0.76 -18.40
C GLY A 6 -11.03 1.50 -18.73
N GLN A 7 -10.05 1.52 -17.82
CA GLN A 7 -8.73 2.13 -18.06
C GLN A 7 -7.69 1.04 -18.38
N PRO A 8 -7.49 0.69 -19.67
CA PRO A 8 -6.61 -0.42 -20.05
C PRO A 8 -5.14 -0.15 -19.69
N LEU A 9 -4.69 1.10 -19.80
CA LEU A 9 -3.32 1.48 -19.49
C LEU A 9 -3.00 1.28 -18.00
N VAL A 10 -3.87 1.76 -17.11
CA VAL A 10 -3.71 1.58 -15.65
C VAL A 10 -3.71 0.11 -15.27
N SER A 11 -4.56 -0.69 -15.93
CA SER A 11 -4.60 -2.14 -15.72
C SER A 11 -3.32 -2.82 -16.16
N LEU A 12 -2.84 -2.50 -17.38
CA LEU A 12 -1.63 -3.07 -17.96
C LEU A 12 -0.42 -2.78 -17.08
N VAL A 13 -0.21 -1.51 -16.73
CA VAL A 13 0.90 -1.10 -15.86
C VAL A 13 0.78 -1.77 -14.48
N GLY A 14 -0.43 -1.84 -13.91
CA GLY A 14 -0.66 -2.54 -12.65
C GLY A 14 -0.27 -4.03 -12.68
N VAL A 15 -0.62 -4.74 -13.76
CA VAL A 15 -0.26 -6.15 -13.96
C VAL A 15 1.24 -6.32 -14.15
N LEU A 16 1.89 -5.44 -14.93
CA LEU A 16 3.35 -5.47 -15.12
C LEU A 16 4.10 -5.23 -13.80
N VAL A 17 3.65 -4.26 -13.01
CA VAL A 17 4.21 -3.97 -11.68
C VAL A 17 4.00 -5.17 -10.74
N ALA A 18 2.81 -5.76 -10.72
CA ALA A 18 2.54 -6.94 -9.91
C ALA A 18 3.41 -8.15 -10.33
N GLY A 19 3.49 -8.44 -11.64
CA GLY A 19 4.27 -9.54 -12.18
C GLY A 19 5.77 -9.40 -11.93
N SER A 20 6.33 -8.21 -12.17
CA SER A 20 7.74 -7.91 -11.86
C SER A 20 8.03 -7.98 -10.37
N SER A 21 7.12 -7.50 -9.51
CA SER A 21 7.26 -7.59 -8.05
C SER A 21 7.22 -9.04 -7.56
N LEU A 22 6.36 -9.88 -8.14
CA LEU A 22 6.32 -11.33 -7.85
C LEU A 22 7.60 -12.03 -8.28
N GLY A 23 8.14 -11.71 -9.46
CA GLY A 23 9.43 -12.22 -9.93
C GLY A 23 10.59 -11.78 -9.03
N PHE A 24 10.58 -10.52 -8.58
CA PHE A 24 11.55 -9.99 -7.62
C PHE A 24 11.44 -10.69 -6.25
N LEU A 25 10.22 -10.94 -5.76
CA LEU A 25 9.98 -11.58 -4.47
C LEU A 25 10.66 -12.95 -4.36
N GLY A 26 10.67 -13.75 -5.44
CA GLY A 26 11.39 -15.04 -5.46
C GLY A 26 12.90 -14.90 -5.22
N HIS A 27 13.51 -13.81 -5.70
CA HIS A 27 14.93 -13.51 -5.51
C HIS A 27 15.22 -12.80 -4.18
N ASN A 28 14.22 -12.12 -3.62
CA ASN A 28 14.31 -11.39 -2.36
C ASN A 28 13.90 -12.23 -1.14
N TRP A 29 13.28 -13.40 -1.34
CA TRP A 29 12.83 -14.26 -0.24
C TRP A 29 14.00 -14.80 0.59
N PRO A 30 13.90 -14.88 1.93
CA PRO A 30 15.04 -15.27 2.78
C PRO A 30 15.57 -16.68 2.50
N PRO A 31 16.88 -16.86 2.20
CA PRO A 31 17.95 -15.85 2.17
C PRO A 31 17.96 -15.00 0.88
N ALA A 32 17.86 -13.67 1.04
CA ALA A 32 17.74 -12.73 -0.08
C ALA A 32 19.02 -12.68 -0.94
N ARG A 33 18.86 -12.74 -2.26
CA ARG A 33 19.95 -12.64 -3.25
C ARG A 33 20.04 -11.25 -3.87
N ILE A 34 18.90 -10.58 -4.00
CA ILE A 34 18.79 -9.25 -4.59
C ILE A 34 18.00 -8.37 -3.62
N PHE A 35 18.53 -7.19 -3.32
CA PHE A 35 17.86 -6.18 -2.50
C PHE A 35 17.22 -5.11 -3.40
N MET A 36 16.06 -4.61 -2.98
CA MET A 36 15.29 -3.63 -3.75
C MET A 36 16.03 -2.28 -3.87
N GLY A 37 16.77 -1.92 -2.82
CA GLY A 37 17.42 -0.62 -2.70
C GLY A 37 16.43 0.55 -2.64
N ASP A 38 16.99 1.75 -2.48
CA ASP A 38 16.19 2.98 -2.42
C ASP A 38 15.50 3.28 -3.75
N VAL A 39 16.20 3.03 -4.87
CA VAL A 39 15.68 3.24 -6.23
C VAL A 39 14.43 2.40 -6.50
N GLY A 40 14.48 1.09 -6.21
CA GLY A 40 13.34 0.21 -6.46
C GLY A 40 12.14 0.56 -5.59
N SER A 41 12.38 0.84 -4.30
CA SER A 41 11.31 1.17 -3.36
C SER A 41 10.61 2.49 -3.71
N ALA A 42 11.38 3.54 -4.05
CA ALA A 42 10.84 4.82 -4.49
C ALA A 42 10.07 4.70 -5.80
N PHE A 43 10.59 3.93 -6.77
CA PHE A 43 9.91 3.69 -8.04
C PHE A 43 8.56 2.98 -7.85
N LEU A 44 8.50 1.91 -7.06
CA LEU A 44 7.23 1.22 -6.78
C LEU A 44 6.25 2.12 -6.05
N GLY A 45 6.70 2.85 -5.02
CA GLY A 45 5.85 3.77 -4.27
C GLY A 45 5.24 4.85 -5.17
N PHE A 46 6.07 5.50 -5.99
CA PHE A 46 5.63 6.53 -6.94
C PHE A 46 4.67 5.98 -8.00
N THR A 47 4.98 4.81 -8.56
CA THR A 47 4.14 4.17 -9.58
C THR A 47 2.77 3.80 -9.01
N LEU A 48 2.72 3.17 -7.84
CA LEU A 48 1.46 2.81 -7.18
C LEU A 48 0.63 4.05 -6.83
N ALA A 49 1.25 5.13 -6.32
CA ALA A 49 0.57 6.39 -6.04
C ALA A 49 0.00 7.03 -7.32
N THR A 50 0.77 7.03 -8.41
CA THR A 50 0.32 7.55 -9.71
C THR A 50 -0.86 6.76 -10.26
N LEU A 51 -0.80 5.42 -10.22
CA LEU A 51 -1.91 4.57 -10.66
C LEU A 51 -3.17 4.79 -9.82
N ALA A 52 -3.02 5.01 -8.51
CA ALA A 52 -4.14 5.30 -7.62
C ALA A 52 -4.80 6.64 -7.98
N VAL A 53 -4.00 7.69 -8.21
CA VAL A 53 -4.49 9.03 -8.61
C VAL A 53 -5.16 9.00 -10.00
N LEU A 54 -4.57 8.31 -10.98
CA LEU A 54 -5.15 8.17 -12.33
C LEU A 54 -6.48 7.41 -12.30
N SER A 55 -6.58 6.37 -11.46
CA SER A 55 -7.85 5.67 -11.22
C SER A 55 -8.91 6.61 -10.63
N GLY A 56 -8.48 7.57 -9.81
CA GLY A 56 -9.30 8.64 -9.22
C GLY A 56 -10.04 9.51 -10.24
N LEU A 57 -9.52 9.64 -11.46
CA LEU A 57 -10.19 10.40 -12.54
C LEU A 57 -11.51 9.78 -12.96
N ALA A 58 -11.69 8.48 -12.71
CA ALA A 58 -12.90 7.78 -13.09
C ALA A 58 -13.74 7.30 -11.88
N ASP A 59 -13.14 7.11 -10.71
CA ASP A 59 -13.86 7.08 -9.43
C ASP A 59 -12.98 7.65 -8.31
N ALA A 60 -13.43 8.74 -7.69
CA ALA A 60 -12.74 9.45 -6.62
C ALA A 60 -12.47 8.59 -5.37
N ARG A 61 -13.11 7.43 -5.22
CA ARG A 61 -12.89 6.47 -4.13
C ARG A 61 -11.63 5.61 -4.33
N LEU A 62 -11.18 5.42 -5.58
CA LEU A 62 -10.08 4.51 -5.90
C LEU A 62 -8.70 4.91 -5.34
N PRO A 63 -8.35 6.21 -5.23
CA PRO A 63 -7.13 6.62 -4.53
C PRO A 63 -7.13 6.14 -3.06
N PHE A 64 -8.26 6.29 -2.36
CA PHE A 64 -8.40 5.83 -0.97
C PHE A 64 -8.31 4.32 -0.87
N ALA A 65 -8.88 3.60 -1.82
CA ALA A 65 -8.73 2.15 -1.92
C ALA A 65 -7.25 1.74 -2.10
N GLY A 66 -6.47 2.48 -2.91
CA GLY A 66 -5.03 2.27 -3.04
C GLY A 66 -4.27 2.48 -1.72
N VAL A 67 -4.59 3.54 -0.98
CA VAL A 67 -4.02 3.80 0.35
C VAL A 67 -4.39 2.69 1.34
N LEU A 68 -5.64 2.25 1.35
CA LEU A 68 -6.11 1.14 2.19
C LEU A 68 -5.41 -0.17 1.85
N ALA A 69 -5.16 -0.47 0.58
CA ALA A 69 -4.41 -1.66 0.19
C ALA A 69 -2.96 -1.65 0.73
N LEU A 70 -2.38 -0.46 0.91
CA LEU A 70 -1.02 -0.25 1.44
C LEU A 70 -0.99 0.11 2.93
N TRP A 71 -2.12 -0.04 3.63
CA TRP A 71 -2.27 0.44 5.00
C TRP A 71 -1.19 -0.05 5.99
N PRO A 72 -0.63 -1.29 5.92
CA PRO A 72 0.35 -1.71 6.92
C PRO A 72 1.63 -0.87 6.84
N PHE A 73 2.02 -0.45 5.63
CA PHE A 73 3.18 0.41 5.41
C PHE A 73 2.91 1.86 5.83
N VAL A 74 1.71 2.37 5.52
CA VAL A 74 1.28 3.71 5.92
C VAL A 74 1.20 3.81 7.44
N PHE A 75 0.59 2.82 8.10
CA PHE A 75 0.48 2.73 9.54
C PHE A 75 1.85 2.63 10.20
N ASP A 76 2.73 1.75 9.71
CA ASP A 76 4.09 1.60 10.24
C ASP A 76 4.86 2.92 10.23
N THR A 77 4.81 3.64 9.10
CA THR A 77 5.46 4.94 8.94
C THR A 77 4.84 5.98 9.87
N ALA A 78 3.51 6.11 9.87
CA ALA A 78 2.81 7.08 10.71
C ALA A 78 3.05 6.82 12.20
N PHE A 79 2.97 5.57 12.65
CA PHE A 79 3.24 5.16 14.03
C PHE A 79 4.68 5.50 14.43
N THR A 80 5.64 5.18 13.56
CA THR A 80 7.06 5.45 13.82
C THR A 80 7.31 6.95 13.95
N LEU A 81 6.82 7.76 13.02
CA LEU A 81 6.96 9.22 13.06
C LEU A 81 6.27 9.83 14.29
N LEU A 82 5.04 9.41 14.61
CA LEU A 82 4.31 9.87 15.79
C LEU A 82 5.06 9.54 17.09
N ARG A 83 5.61 8.34 17.20
CA ARG A 83 6.39 7.92 18.37
C ARG A 83 7.67 8.75 18.52
N ARG A 84 8.38 9.02 17.43
CA ARG A 84 9.61 9.82 17.43
C ARG A 84 9.32 11.26 17.82
N TRP A 85 8.28 11.84 17.23
CA TRP A 85 7.82 13.19 17.56
C TRP A 85 7.46 13.31 19.05
N ARG A 86 6.71 12.36 19.63
CA ARG A 86 6.38 12.33 21.07
C ARG A 86 7.60 12.18 21.99
N ARG A 87 8.73 11.68 21.48
CA ARG A 87 9.99 11.54 22.21
C ARG A 87 10.95 12.73 22.02
N GLY A 88 10.53 13.75 21.26
CA GLY A 88 11.39 14.89 20.93
C GLY A 88 12.56 14.53 20.00
N GLU A 89 12.50 13.38 19.32
CA GLU A 89 13.52 12.99 18.35
C GLU A 89 13.36 13.78 17.04
N ASN A 90 14.47 14.04 16.34
CA ASN A 90 14.42 14.64 15.01
C ASN A 90 13.78 13.67 13.99
N ILE A 91 12.58 14.01 13.52
CA ILE A 91 11.81 13.22 12.55
C ILE A 91 12.44 13.19 11.15
N PHE A 92 13.28 14.18 10.80
CA PHE A 92 13.94 14.26 9.49
C PHE A 92 15.27 13.52 9.44
N ALA A 93 15.82 13.14 10.59
CA ALA A 93 17.04 12.35 10.65
C ALA A 93 16.74 10.88 10.32
N ALA A 94 17.63 10.25 9.53
CA ALA A 94 17.57 8.84 9.17
C ALA A 94 17.44 7.95 10.42
N HIS A 95 16.59 6.92 10.36
CA HIS A 95 16.32 6.03 11.49
C HIS A 95 16.06 4.59 11.06
N ARG A 96 16.16 3.69 12.04
CA ARG A 96 15.89 2.24 11.90
C ARG A 96 14.98 1.76 13.05
N SER A 97 13.83 2.41 13.18
CA SER A 97 12.90 2.23 14.30
C SER A 97 11.49 1.86 13.85
N HIS A 98 11.35 1.43 12.60
CA HIS A 98 10.09 0.91 12.05
C HIS A 98 9.60 -0.29 12.86
N LEU A 99 8.29 -0.45 12.97
CA LEU A 99 7.65 -1.49 13.78
C LEU A 99 8.12 -2.87 13.37
N TYR A 100 8.25 -3.16 12.08
CA TYR A 100 8.75 -4.45 11.61
C TYR A 100 10.17 -4.75 12.13
N GLN A 101 11.07 -3.74 12.16
CA GLN A 101 12.42 -3.88 12.70
C GLN A 101 12.37 -4.12 14.22
N ARG A 102 11.48 -3.41 14.92
CA ARG A 102 11.28 -3.59 16.36
C ARG A 102 10.73 -4.97 16.70
N LEU A 103 9.83 -5.53 15.89
CA LEU A 103 9.33 -6.90 16.07
C LEU A 103 10.45 -7.93 15.93
N VAL A 104 11.31 -7.76 14.92
CA VAL A 104 12.50 -8.63 14.74
C VAL A 104 13.46 -8.50 15.93
N ILE A 105 13.74 -7.28 16.39
CA ILE A 105 14.59 -7.04 17.58
C ILE A 105 13.95 -7.65 18.85
N ALA A 106 12.62 -7.70 18.94
CA ALA A 106 11.89 -8.33 20.03
C ALA A 106 11.88 -9.88 19.96
N GLY A 107 12.59 -10.49 19.01
CA GLY A 107 12.77 -11.94 18.91
C GLY A 107 11.90 -12.62 17.85
N TRP A 108 11.10 -11.88 17.08
CA TRP A 108 10.32 -12.47 15.99
C TRP A 108 11.23 -12.82 14.81
N ARG A 109 10.95 -13.94 14.14
CA ARG A 109 11.70 -14.30 12.92
C ARG A 109 11.28 -13.37 11.79
N HIS A 110 12.24 -12.98 10.95
CA HIS A 110 11.99 -12.08 9.82
C HIS A 110 10.83 -12.56 8.92
N ARG A 111 10.79 -13.87 8.65
CA ARG A 111 9.72 -14.52 7.87
C ARG A 111 8.33 -14.33 8.48
N ASP A 112 8.20 -14.45 9.81
CA ASP A 112 6.90 -14.33 10.48
C ASP A 112 6.38 -12.89 10.39
N VAL A 113 7.27 -11.91 10.54
CA VAL A 113 6.93 -10.49 10.38
C VAL A 113 6.55 -10.17 8.94
N THR A 114 7.28 -10.70 7.95
CA THR A 114 6.92 -10.54 6.52
C THR A 114 5.55 -11.14 6.22
N LEU A 115 5.26 -12.35 6.70
CA LEU A 115 3.98 -13.00 6.52
C LEU A 115 2.85 -12.21 7.20
N LEU A 116 3.07 -11.68 8.41
CA LEU A 116 2.10 -10.83 9.09
C LEU A 116 1.74 -9.62 8.22
N TYR A 117 2.72 -8.88 7.71
CA TYR A 117 2.47 -7.70 6.86
C TYR A 117 1.74 -8.08 5.56
N LEU A 118 2.10 -9.22 4.95
CA LEU A 118 1.42 -9.74 3.77
C LEU A 118 -0.05 -10.08 4.09
N TRP A 119 -0.30 -10.77 5.20
CA TRP A 119 -1.66 -11.09 5.65
C TRP A 119 -2.50 -9.85 5.92
N LEU A 120 -1.94 -8.83 6.58
CA LEU A 120 -2.63 -7.55 6.83
C LEU A 120 -2.97 -6.81 5.52
N ALA A 121 -2.06 -6.82 4.54
CA ALA A 121 -2.31 -6.22 3.24
C ALA A 121 -3.40 -6.97 2.46
N LEU A 122 -3.33 -8.31 2.42
CA LEU A 122 -4.34 -9.15 1.77
C LEU A 122 -5.72 -9.01 2.41
N LEU A 123 -5.77 -8.94 3.74
CA LEU A 123 -7.02 -8.72 4.47
C LEU A 123 -7.66 -7.38 4.08
N ALA A 124 -6.89 -6.29 3.99
CA ALA A 124 -7.44 -5.01 3.57
C ALA A 124 -7.97 -5.03 2.13
N VAL A 125 -7.24 -5.69 1.21
CA VAL A 125 -7.73 -5.87 -0.18
C VAL A 125 -9.01 -6.71 -0.22
N ALA A 126 -9.11 -7.76 0.62
CA ALA A 126 -10.29 -8.62 0.69
C ALA A 126 -11.51 -7.92 1.29
N LEU A 127 -11.31 -7.01 2.25
CA LEU A 127 -12.39 -6.25 2.91
C LEU A 127 -12.81 -5.00 2.12
N LEU A 128 -11.99 -4.54 1.18
CA LEU A 128 -12.22 -3.34 0.38
C LEU A 128 -13.59 -3.32 -0.34
N PRO A 129 -14.04 -4.43 -0.98
CA PRO A 129 -15.34 -4.48 -1.61
C PRO A 129 -16.49 -4.29 -0.59
N LEU A 130 -16.35 -4.81 0.63
CA LEU A 130 -17.39 -4.72 1.66
C LEU A 130 -17.60 -3.29 2.16
N GLY A 131 -16.53 -2.48 2.20
CA GLY A 131 -16.61 -1.06 2.59
C GLY A 131 -16.96 -0.10 1.46
N ALA A 132 -16.59 -0.42 0.21
CA ALA A 132 -16.79 0.44 -0.94
C ALA A 132 -18.11 0.19 -1.70
N PHE A 133 -18.71 -1.01 -1.57
CA PHE A 133 -19.95 -1.42 -2.24
C PHE A 133 -21.17 -1.45 -1.30
N HIS A 134 -21.35 -0.43 -0.46
CA HIS A 134 -22.70 -0.05 -0.02
C HIS A 134 -23.22 1.09 -0.92
N PRO A 135 -23.99 0.77 -1.98
CA PRO A 135 -24.59 1.78 -2.85
C PRO A 135 -25.95 2.22 -2.27
N ASP A 136 -25.97 2.97 -1.17
CA ASP A 136 -27.24 3.52 -0.68
C ASP A 136 -27.20 5.02 -0.41
N ALA A 137 -28.09 5.72 -1.12
CA ALA A 137 -28.74 6.98 -0.77
C ALA A 137 -28.12 8.34 -1.15
N THR A 138 -27.79 8.61 -2.42
CA THR A 138 -27.82 10.00 -2.97
C THR A 138 -28.14 10.07 -4.48
N MET A 139 -29.20 9.40 -4.94
CA MET A 139 -29.90 9.85 -6.17
C MET A 139 -31.27 10.42 -5.78
N ARG A 140 -31.31 11.71 -5.48
CA ARG A 140 -32.53 12.50 -5.73
C ARG A 140 -32.34 13.18 -7.08
N PRO A 141 -33.12 12.85 -8.13
CA PRO A 141 -33.13 13.69 -9.32
C PRO A 141 -33.68 15.06 -8.91
N CYS A 142 -32.86 16.11 -9.00
CA CYS A 142 -33.37 17.48 -9.00
C CYS A 142 -34.29 17.61 -10.21
N GLN A 143 -35.60 17.57 -9.97
CA GLN A 143 -36.59 18.00 -10.94
C GLN A 143 -36.37 19.49 -11.19
N THR A 144 -36.07 19.84 -12.44
CA THR A 144 -36.02 21.20 -12.97
C THR A 144 -37.42 21.82 -12.96
N PRO A 145 -37.57 23.13 -12.67
CA PRO A 145 -38.76 23.88 -13.06
C PRO A 145 -38.79 24.15 -14.57
#